data_AF-A0A2E8PVX1-F1
#
_entry.id   AF-A0A2E8PVX1-F1
#
_cell.length_a   1.000
_cell.length_b   1.000
_cell.length_c   1.000
_cell.angle_alpha   90.00
_cell.angle_beta   90.00
_cell.angle_gamma   90.00
#
_symmetry.space_group_name_H-M   'P 1'
#
loop_
_entity.id
_entity.type
_entity.pdbx_description
1 polymer ?
#
loop_
_entity_poly.entity_id
_entity_poly.type
_entity_poly.pdbx_seq_one_letter_code
_entity_poly.pdbx_strand_id
1 'polypeptide(L)'
;MIPSAPASAESGKPPCGAGADGISRPNGPLFHRLQAYLYQTSTVTSPEAELPSSSGGASPELERILKLPAFESLGEAIQSRRAFWSGSSLPYERAKQRKYARLANQLWDRIQSRDWYYLSDLLAETRMDNRPVMRVLRRWSDAGIIELRNLTPGSSRKHAIEYGFRRLLPSSVPLPEILYRQNRKEYLEESAKWQNDR
;
A
#
# COMPACT_ATOMS: atom_id res chain seq x y z
N MET A 1 -6.26 -37.04 -63.05
CA MET A 1 -6.51 -36.66 -61.63
C MET A 1 -7.77 -35.82 -61.63
N ILE A 2 -8.83 -36.36 -61.00
CA ILE A 2 -10.23 -35.95 -61.18
C ILE A 2 -10.60 -34.92 -60.09
N PRO A 3 -11.24 -33.78 -60.41
CA PRO A 3 -12.01 -33.00 -59.45
C PRO A 3 -13.47 -33.49 -59.43
N SER A 4 -14.08 -33.57 -58.24
CA SER A 4 -15.52 -33.81 -58.08
C SER A 4 -16.04 -33.09 -56.84
N ALA A 5 -17.10 -32.30 -57.03
CA ALA A 5 -17.97 -31.70 -56.02
C ALA A 5 -19.28 -32.53 -55.91
N PRO A 6 -20.41 -32.12 -55.29
CA PRO A 6 -20.72 -31.20 -54.16
C PRO A 6 -21.73 -31.83 -53.12
N ALA A 7 -22.05 -31.15 -52.00
CA ALA A 7 -23.35 -31.18 -51.24
C ALA A 7 -23.17 -30.49 -49.86
N SER A 8 -23.86 -29.39 -49.52
CA SER A 8 -25.20 -29.29 -48.87
C SER A 8 -25.35 -30.04 -47.55
N ALA A 9 -25.53 -29.32 -46.43
CA ALA A 9 -26.74 -29.38 -45.59
C ALA A 9 -26.54 -28.67 -44.24
N GLU A 10 -27.52 -27.84 -43.90
CA GLU A 10 -27.80 -27.28 -42.59
C GLU A 10 -28.23 -28.35 -41.57
N SER A 11 -28.37 -27.89 -40.32
CA SER A 11 -29.18 -28.46 -39.22
C SER A 11 -28.44 -29.30 -38.19
N GLY A 12 -28.63 -28.90 -36.92
CA GLY A 12 -28.09 -29.58 -35.75
C GLY A 12 -28.26 -28.75 -34.49
N LYS A 13 -29.47 -28.21 -34.27
CA LYS A 13 -29.89 -27.64 -32.98
C LYS A 13 -29.63 -28.66 -31.86
N PRO A 14 -29.14 -28.25 -30.69
CA PRO A 14 -29.21 -29.10 -29.51
C PRO A 14 -30.68 -29.35 -29.14
N PRO A 15 -31.05 -30.61 -28.82
CA PRO A 15 -32.42 -30.99 -28.58
C PRO A 15 -32.90 -30.65 -27.15
N CYS A 16 -34.19 -30.30 -27.09
CA CYS A 16 -35.15 -30.54 -26.00
C CYS A 16 -34.89 -29.79 -24.69
N GLY A 17 -35.67 -28.78 -24.30
CA GLY A 17 -37.14 -28.71 -24.26
C GLY A 17 -37.51 -28.78 -22.77
N ALA A 18 -38.06 -27.75 -22.12
CA ALA A 18 -39.36 -27.09 -22.29
C ALA A 18 -40.13 -27.25 -20.97
N GLY A 19 -40.91 -26.23 -20.59
CA GLY A 19 -41.87 -26.28 -19.47
C GLY A 19 -41.48 -25.36 -18.33
N ALA A 20 -41.81 -24.06 -18.37
CA ALA A 20 -43.12 -23.48 -18.10
C ALA A 20 -43.47 -23.43 -16.61
N ASP A 21 -43.67 -22.19 -16.17
CA ASP A 21 -44.49 -21.67 -15.08
C ASP A 21 -45.38 -22.65 -14.31
N GLY A 22 -45.38 -22.55 -12.97
CA GLY A 22 -46.44 -23.15 -12.16
C GLY A 22 -46.10 -23.33 -10.69
N ILE A 23 -46.66 -22.45 -9.86
CA ILE A 23 -46.74 -22.49 -8.40
C ILE A 23 -47.19 -23.88 -7.90
N SER A 24 -46.49 -24.47 -6.93
CA SER A 24 -47.10 -25.25 -5.81
C SER A 24 -46.07 -25.65 -4.75
N ARG A 25 -46.40 -25.34 -3.49
CA ARG A 25 -45.74 -25.78 -2.26
C ARG A 25 -45.70 -27.31 -2.17
N PRO A 26 -44.67 -27.88 -1.51
CA PRO A 26 -44.87 -29.03 -0.66
C PRO A 26 -44.71 -28.63 0.81
N ASN A 27 -45.85 -28.53 1.50
CA ASN A 27 -45.91 -28.76 2.94
C ASN A 27 -45.42 -30.19 3.20
N GLY A 28 -44.30 -30.33 3.92
CA GLY A 28 -43.77 -31.62 4.37
C GLY A 28 -42.99 -31.43 5.68
N PRO A 29 -43.13 -32.34 6.67
CA PRO A 29 -42.87 -32.05 8.09
C PRO A 29 -41.39 -32.05 8.50
N LEU A 30 -40.45 -31.97 7.55
CA LEU A 30 -39.02 -32.07 7.82
C LEU A 30 -38.32 -30.72 8.03
N PHE A 31 -38.94 -29.61 7.64
CA PHE A 31 -38.38 -28.26 7.87
C PHE A 31 -38.55 -27.73 9.29
N HIS A 32 -39.42 -28.34 10.12
CA HIS A 32 -39.62 -27.88 11.50
C HIS A 32 -38.56 -28.36 12.49
N ARG A 33 -37.67 -29.28 12.11
CA ARG A 33 -36.67 -29.81 13.05
C ARG A 33 -35.28 -29.16 12.97
N LEU A 34 -35.06 -28.26 12.02
CA LEU A 34 -33.78 -27.54 11.88
C LEU A 34 -33.83 -26.08 12.37
N GLN A 35 -35.00 -25.56 12.76
CA GLN A 35 -35.09 -24.21 13.36
C GLN A 35 -34.39 -24.11 14.72
N ALA A 36 -34.17 -25.23 15.42
CA ALA A 36 -33.50 -25.21 16.73
C ALA A 36 -31.99 -24.90 16.66
N TYR A 37 -31.39 -24.92 15.47
CA TYR A 37 -29.95 -24.68 15.27
C TYR A 37 -29.63 -23.55 14.28
N LEU A 38 -30.66 -22.83 13.80
CA LEU A 38 -30.41 -21.57 13.10
C LEU A 38 -30.07 -20.53 14.17
N TYR A 39 -28.79 -20.15 14.22
CA TYR A 39 -28.35 -18.99 14.96
C TYR A 39 -29.25 -17.80 14.58
N GLN A 40 -30.05 -17.36 15.54
CA GLN A 40 -30.77 -16.11 15.46
C GLN A 40 -29.69 -15.03 15.42
N THR A 41 -29.44 -14.45 14.24
CA THR A 41 -28.66 -13.22 14.16
C THR A 41 -29.50 -12.16 14.83
N SER A 42 -29.24 -11.91 16.11
CA SER A 42 -29.73 -10.72 16.80
C SER A 42 -29.39 -9.55 15.89
N THR A 43 -30.43 -8.90 15.36
CA THR A 43 -30.31 -7.61 14.71
C THR A 43 -29.79 -6.66 15.77
N VAL A 44 -28.47 -6.60 15.88
CA VAL A 44 -27.78 -5.49 16.49
C VAL A 44 -28.19 -4.33 15.62
N THR A 45 -29.09 -3.51 16.16
CA THR A 45 -29.29 -2.12 15.76
C THR A 45 -27.90 -1.58 15.53
N SER A 46 -27.49 -1.45 14.27
CA SER A 46 -26.23 -0.80 13.94
C SER A 46 -26.31 0.56 14.62
N PRO A 47 -25.45 0.89 15.59
CA PRO A 47 -25.06 2.27 15.63
C PRO A 47 -24.47 2.50 14.25
N GLU A 48 -24.98 3.48 13.52
CA GLU A 48 -24.17 4.16 12.52
C GLU A 48 -22.82 4.37 13.20
N ALA A 49 -21.88 3.49 12.89
CA ALA A 49 -20.48 3.75 13.11
C ALA A 49 -20.23 4.89 12.16
N GLU A 50 -20.47 6.10 12.66
CA GLU A 50 -19.94 7.33 12.13
C GLU A 50 -18.51 6.98 11.76
N LEU A 51 -18.27 6.85 10.45
CA LEU A 51 -16.95 6.91 9.90
C LEU A 51 -16.30 8.09 10.63
N PRO A 52 -15.19 7.89 11.36
CA PRO A 52 -14.54 9.01 11.99
C PRO A 52 -14.29 10.01 10.87
N SER A 53 -15.02 11.12 10.95
CA SER A 53 -14.78 12.34 10.21
C SER A 53 -13.31 12.64 10.46
N SER A 54 -12.48 12.16 9.55
CA SER A 54 -11.04 12.36 9.58
C SER A 54 -10.81 13.81 9.19
N SER A 55 -11.16 14.73 10.08
CA SER A 55 -10.57 16.05 10.12
C SER A 55 -9.10 15.82 10.43
N GLY A 56 -8.32 15.59 9.37
CA GLY A 56 -6.89 15.30 9.38
C GLY A 56 -6.07 16.52 9.80
N GLY A 57 -6.35 17.04 11.00
CA GLY A 57 -5.45 17.94 11.69
C GLY A 57 -4.18 17.18 12.01
N ALA A 58 -3.04 17.76 11.64
CA ALA A 58 -1.75 17.26 12.09
C ALA A 58 -1.74 17.31 13.63
N SER A 59 -1.08 16.34 14.28
CA SER A 59 -0.84 16.44 15.72
C SER A 59 -0.25 17.82 16.05
N PRO A 60 -0.66 18.49 17.14
CA PRO A 60 -0.16 19.81 17.51
C PRO A 60 1.38 19.82 17.66
N GLU A 61 1.99 18.66 17.94
CA GLU A 61 3.43 18.48 17.96
C GLU A 61 4.04 18.53 16.55
N LEU A 62 3.41 17.87 15.57
CA LEU A 62 3.83 17.91 14.17
C LEU A 62 3.72 19.34 13.61
N GLU A 63 2.66 20.08 13.94
CA GLU A 63 2.52 21.48 13.51
C GLU A 63 3.62 22.39 14.05
N ARG A 64 4.12 22.13 15.26
CA ARG A 64 5.28 22.86 15.81
C ARG A 64 6.56 22.52 15.07
N ILE A 65 6.77 21.23 14.76
CA ILE A 65 7.95 20.75 14.03
C ILE A 65 7.98 21.34 12.62
N LEU A 66 6.83 21.41 11.93
CA LEU A 66 6.73 21.96 10.58
C LEU A 66 7.06 23.46 10.48
N LYS A 67 7.05 24.20 11.60
CA LYS A 67 7.45 25.61 11.63
C LYS A 67 8.96 25.81 11.75
N LEU A 68 9.71 24.75 12.01
CA LEU A 68 11.16 24.81 12.12
C LEU A 68 11.79 24.75 10.72
N PRO A 69 12.83 25.55 10.44
CA PRO A 69 13.48 25.59 9.13
C PRO A 69 14.09 24.23 8.74
N ALA A 70 14.50 23.43 9.73
CA ALA A 70 15.04 22.08 9.49
C ALA A 70 14.03 21.10 8.87
N PHE A 71 12.73 21.42 8.86
CA PHE A 71 11.66 20.56 8.37
C PHE A 71 10.82 21.20 7.25
N GLU A 72 11.35 22.20 6.54
CA GLU A 72 10.69 22.79 5.37
C GLU A 72 10.35 21.74 4.30
N SER A 73 11.30 20.84 4.01
CA SER A 73 11.10 19.74 3.05
C SER A 73 9.98 18.78 3.46
N LEU A 74 9.75 18.60 4.76
CA LEU A 74 8.63 17.82 5.28
C LEU A 74 7.29 18.50 4.98
N GLY A 75 7.23 19.82 5.15
CA GLY A 75 6.07 20.63 4.81
C GLY A 75 5.68 20.50 3.34
N GLU A 76 6.66 20.63 2.45
CA GLU A 76 6.47 20.45 1.00
C GLU A 76 6.01 19.03 0.64
N ALA A 77 6.58 18.01 1.29
CA ALA A 77 6.21 16.60 1.07
C ALA A 77 4.76 16.31 1.46
N ILE A 78 4.28 16.90 2.57
CA ILE A 78 2.88 16.78 3.01
C ILE A 78 1.95 17.51 2.04
N GLN A 79 2.30 18.72 1.60
CA GLN A 79 1.51 19.47 0.62
C GLN A 79 1.43 18.72 -0.72
N SER A 80 2.55 18.14 -1.18
CA SER A 80 2.61 17.31 -2.38
C SER A 80 1.66 16.11 -2.31
N ARG A 81 1.57 15.46 -1.15
CA ARG A 81 0.58 14.39 -0.92
C ARG A 81 -0.84 14.93 -1.03
N ARG A 82 -1.15 16.06 -0.38
CA ARG A 82 -2.51 16.63 -0.41
C ARG A 82 -2.93 16.94 -1.86
N ALA A 83 -2.05 17.58 -2.62
CA ALA A 83 -2.26 17.87 -4.04
C ALA A 83 -2.49 16.59 -4.88
N PHE A 84 -1.74 15.52 -4.60
CA PHE A 84 -1.92 14.23 -5.29
C PHE A 84 -3.31 13.61 -5.09
N TRP A 85 -3.87 13.72 -3.88
CA TRP A 85 -5.20 13.17 -3.58
C TRP A 85 -6.33 14.08 -4.04
N SER A 86 -6.14 15.40 -4.01
CA SER A 86 -7.13 16.35 -4.54
C SER A 86 -7.15 16.40 -6.07
N GLY A 87 -6.05 16.04 -6.73
CA GLY A 87 -5.96 15.98 -8.19
C GLY A 87 -6.55 14.71 -8.82
N SER A 88 -6.63 14.72 -10.16
CA SER A 88 -7.06 13.60 -11.00
C SER A 88 -6.00 12.50 -11.15
N SER A 89 -5.44 12.04 -10.03
CA SER A 89 -4.48 10.93 -10.03
C SER A 89 -5.13 9.62 -10.47
N LEU A 90 -4.42 8.85 -11.31
CA LEU A 90 -4.97 7.62 -11.89
C LEU A 90 -5.15 6.55 -10.79
N PRO A 91 -6.18 5.67 -10.88
CA PRO A 91 -6.45 4.66 -9.86
C PRO A 91 -5.26 3.75 -9.53
N TYR A 92 -4.47 3.37 -10.56
CA TYR A 92 -3.29 2.52 -10.37
C TYR A 92 -2.19 3.22 -9.54
N GLU A 93 -2.07 4.55 -9.65
CA GLU A 93 -1.08 5.35 -8.92
C GLU A 93 -1.46 5.42 -7.44
N ARG A 94 -2.76 5.60 -7.16
CA ARG A 94 -3.30 5.56 -5.79
C ARG A 94 -3.10 4.18 -5.16
N ALA A 95 -3.30 3.10 -5.91
CA ALA A 95 -3.04 1.74 -5.44
C ALA A 95 -1.56 1.54 -5.09
N LYS A 96 -0.64 2.00 -5.95
CA LYS A 96 0.81 1.95 -5.70
C LYS A 96 1.20 2.79 -4.48
N GLN A 97 0.64 4.00 -4.34
CA GLN A 97 0.86 4.84 -3.18
C GLN A 97 0.41 4.16 -1.89
N ARG A 98 -0.78 3.54 -1.88
CA ARG A 98 -1.27 2.77 -0.72
C ARG A 98 -0.36 1.60 -0.37
N LYS A 99 0.16 0.88 -1.37
CA LYS A 99 1.13 -0.21 -1.15
C LYS A 99 2.37 0.29 -0.39
N TYR A 100 2.97 1.39 -0.84
CA TYR A 100 4.16 1.93 -0.18
C TYR A 100 3.85 2.58 1.17
N ALA A 101 2.70 3.24 1.32
CA ALA A 101 2.28 3.78 2.60
C ALA A 101 2.10 2.67 3.66
N ARG A 102 1.54 1.50 3.28
CA ARG A 102 1.46 0.34 4.18
C ARG A 102 2.84 -0.16 4.61
N LEU A 103 3.77 -0.29 3.66
CA LEU A 103 5.15 -0.67 3.96
C LEU A 103 5.82 0.35 4.89
N ALA A 104 5.60 1.64 4.64
CA ALA A 104 6.17 2.71 5.43
C ALA A 104 5.66 2.68 6.88
N ASN A 105 4.37 2.45 7.10
CA ASN A 105 3.82 2.27 8.45
C ASN A 105 4.44 1.06 9.16
N GLN A 106 4.55 -0.09 8.48
CA GLN A 106 5.17 -1.29 9.06
C GLN A 106 6.63 -1.05 9.46
N LEU A 107 7.39 -0.31 8.66
CA LEU A 107 8.76 0.08 8.98
C LEU A 107 8.79 1.07 10.15
N TRP A 108 7.88 2.05 10.16
CA TRP A 108 7.80 3.05 11.21
C TRP A 108 7.53 2.38 12.56
N ASP A 109 6.59 1.45 12.65
CA ASP A 109 6.28 0.80 13.93
C ASP A 109 7.47 0.03 14.53
N ARG A 110 8.43 -0.40 13.70
CA ARG A 110 9.63 -1.14 14.14
C ARG A 110 10.79 -0.24 14.54
N ILE A 111 11.00 0.86 13.83
CA ILE A 111 12.17 1.74 14.04
C ILE A 111 11.85 2.70 15.19
N GLN A 112 11.87 2.24 16.45
CA GLN A 112 11.37 3.07 17.56
C GLN A 112 12.43 3.99 18.19
N SER A 113 13.71 3.66 18.04
CA SER A 113 14.80 4.42 18.68
C SER A 113 15.39 5.51 17.77
N ARG A 114 16.08 6.46 18.40
CA ARG A 114 16.90 7.50 17.72
C ARG A 114 18.30 7.01 17.38
N ASP A 115 18.61 5.76 17.71
CA ASP A 115 19.89 5.16 17.42
C ASP A 115 20.00 4.78 15.95
N TRP A 116 21.22 4.48 15.53
CA TRP A 116 21.51 4.00 14.19
C TRP A 116 21.04 2.56 14.02
N TYR A 117 20.26 2.32 12.97
CA TYR A 117 19.89 1.00 12.48
C TYR A 117 20.63 0.70 11.20
N TYR A 118 21.13 -0.53 11.08
CA TYR A 118 21.67 -1.05 9.83
C TYR A 118 20.55 -1.60 8.97
N LEU A 119 20.60 -1.31 7.68
CA LEU A 119 19.63 -1.80 6.71
C LEU A 119 19.67 -3.33 6.62
N SER A 120 20.87 -3.92 6.62
CA SER A 120 21.03 -5.37 6.56
C SER A 120 20.28 -6.07 7.71
N ASP A 121 20.44 -5.58 8.93
CA ASP A 121 19.75 -6.11 10.13
C ASP A 121 18.24 -6.00 10.01
N LEU A 122 17.74 -4.82 9.60
CA LEU A 122 16.30 -4.60 9.39
C LEU A 122 15.73 -5.57 8.34
N LEU A 123 16.44 -5.78 7.22
CA LEU A 123 16.00 -6.67 6.16
C LEU A 123 16.02 -8.14 6.60
N ALA A 124 17.02 -8.54 7.38
CA ALA A 124 17.11 -9.89 7.95
C ALA A 124 15.96 -10.17 8.94
N GLU A 125 15.62 -9.20 9.78
CA GLU A 125 14.54 -9.31 10.77
C GLU A 125 13.15 -9.31 10.13
N THR A 126 12.93 -8.44 9.14
CA THR A 126 11.61 -8.23 8.52
C THR A 126 11.32 -9.17 7.36
N ARG A 127 12.35 -9.80 6.78
CA ARG A 127 12.29 -10.53 5.50
C ARG A 127 11.67 -9.71 4.36
N MET A 128 11.82 -8.39 4.42
CA MET A 128 11.33 -7.48 3.38
C MET A 128 12.32 -7.39 2.23
N ASP A 129 11.80 -7.09 1.04
CA ASP A 129 12.65 -6.81 -0.11
C ASP A 129 13.43 -5.50 0.10
N ASN A 130 14.73 -5.51 -0.19
CA ASN A 130 15.60 -4.33 -0.08
C ASN A 130 15.08 -3.14 -0.90
N ARG A 131 14.76 -3.37 -2.17
CA ARG A 131 14.41 -2.30 -3.12
C ARG A 131 13.22 -1.41 -2.66
N PRO A 132 12.06 -1.96 -2.25
CA PRO A 132 10.96 -1.14 -1.76
C PRO A 132 11.26 -0.49 -0.41
N VAL A 133 12.01 -1.13 0.49
CA VAL A 133 12.44 -0.53 1.77
C VAL A 133 13.33 0.68 1.51
N MET A 134 14.36 0.54 0.68
CA MET A 134 15.25 1.65 0.32
C MET A 134 14.54 2.81 -0.35
N ARG A 135 13.50 2.54 -1.15
CA ARG A 135 12.65 3.62 -1.70
C ARG A 135 11.97 4.42 -0.59
N VAL A 136 11.40 3.74 0.41
CA VAL A 136 10.74 4.42 1.54
C VAL A 136 11.77 5.22 2.34
N LEU A 137 12.92 4.62 2.67
CA LEU A 137 13.96 5.27 3.45
C LEU A 137 14.53 6.52 2.76
N ARG A 138 14.77 6.46 1.45
CA ARG A 138 15.22 7.64 0.70
C ARG A 138 14.19 8.76 0.72
N ARG A 139 12.90 8.43 0.51
CA ARG A 139 11.82 9.42 0.62
C ARG A 139 11.71 10.03 2.01
N TRP A 140 11.91 9.24 3.06
CA TRP A 140 11.98 9.77 4.42
C TRP A 140 13.20 10.66 4.63
N SER A 141 14.34 10.32 4.04
CA SER A 141 15.55 11.14 4.12
C SER A 141 15.37 12.48 3.40
N ASP A 142 14.80 12.48 2.20
CA ASP A 142 14.52 13.71 1.44
C ASP A 142 13.51 14.60 2.18
N ALA A 143 12.51 13.99 2.83
CA ALA A 143 11.52 14.69 3.64
C ALA A 143 12.02 15.07 5.06
N GLY A 144 13.28 14.79 5.41
CA GLY A 144 13.83 15.12 6.73
C GLY A 144 13.22 14.33 7.91
N ILE A 145 12.57 13.19 7.63
CA ILE A 145 11.95 12.32 8.64
C ILE A 145 13.03 11.45 9.32
N ILE A 146 13.99 10.99 8.52
CA ILE A 146 15.14 10.20 8.98
C ILE A 146 16.43 10.82 8.46
N GLU A 147 17.53 10.44 9.09
CA GLU A 147 18.86 10.60 8.53
C GLU A 147 19.30 9.26 7.94
N LEU A 148 19.71 9.26 6.67
CA LEU A 148 20.20 8.09 5.94
C LEU A 148 21.66 8.32 5.55
N ARG A 149 22.56 7.40 5.91
CA ARG A 149 23.99 7.47 5.59
C ARG A 149 24.48 6.18 4.96
N ASN A 150 25.44 6.31 4.06
CA ASN A 150 26.24 5.19 3.61
C ASN A 150 27.29 4.87 4.68
N LEU A 151 27.20 3.69 5.28
CA LEU A 151 28.12 3.20 6.31
C LEU A 151 29.05 2.10 5.77
N THR A 152 29.15 1.98 4.44
CA THR A 152 30.01 0.98 3.81
C THR A 152 31.46 1.17 4.31
N PRO A 153 32.07 0.14 4.92
CA PRO A 153 33.41 0.25 5.45
C PRO A 153 34.45 0.32 4.32
N GLY A 154 34.85 1.55 3.96
CA GLY A 154 36.02 1.85 3.14
C GLY A 154 35.96 1.44 1.66
N SER A 155 36.86 2.04 0.87
CA SER A 155 37.02 1.87 -0.59
C SER A 155 37.62 0.51 -1.02
N SER A 156 37.33 -0.58 -0.29
CA SER A 156 37.74 -1.92 -0.70
C SER A 156 36.63 -2.56 -1.53
N ARG A 157 36.95 -2.93 -2.77
CA ARG A 157 36.04 -3.34 -3.86
C ARG A 157 35.15 -4.58 -3.57
N LYS A 158 35.12 -5.11 -2.35
CA LYS A 158 34.44 -6.37 -2.00
C LYS A 158 33.42 -6.26 -0.87
N HIS A 159 33.22 -5.11 -0.25
CA HIS A 159 32.20 -4.98 0.80
C HIS A 159 30.82 -4.74 0.18
N ALA A 160 29.81 -5.42 0.72
CA ALA A 160 28.41 -5.12 0.42
C ALA A 160 28.10 -3.69 0.85
N ILE A 161 27.32 -2.97 0.04
CA ILE A 161 26.93 -1.60 0.37
C ILE A 161 26.02 -1.65 1.60
N GLU A 162 26.47 -1.03 2.68
CA GLU A 162 25.73 -0.97 3.94
C GLU A 162 25.19 0.44 4.15
N TYR A 163 23.89 0.53 4.44
CA TYR A 163 23.24 1.79 4.75
C TYR A 163 22.82 1.80 6.22
N GLY A 164 23.13 2.89 6.91
CA GLY A 164 22.62 3.17 8.25
C GLY A 164 21.55 4.25 8.21
N PHE A 165 20.55 4.15 9.07
CA PHE A 165 19.56 5.21 9.24
C PHE A 165 19.14 5.39 10.69
N ARG A 166 18.68 6.60 11.03
CA ARG A 166 18.10 6.92 12.34
C ARG A 166 16.94 7.90 12.22
N ARG A 167 16.01 7.85 13.17
CA ARG A 167 14.90 8.80 13.22
C ARG A 167 15.34 10.19 13.65
N LEU A 168 14.75 11.21 13.00
CA LEU A 168 14.89 12.61 13.40
C LEU A 168 13.67 13.09 14.19
N LEU A 169 12.48 12.56 13.89
CA LEU A 169 11.25 12.90 14.61
C LEU A 169 11.21 12.26 16.01
N PRO A 170 10.59 12.92 17.02
CA PRO A 170 10.30 12.30 18.31
C PRO A 170 9.39 11.06 18.16
N SER A 171 9.57 10.07 19.04
CA SER A 171 8.78 8.83 19.00
C SER A 171 7.28 9.03 19.30
N SER A 172 6.91 10.17 19.90
CA SER A 172 5.51 10.59 20.09
C SER A 172 4.81 11.02 18.80
N VAL A 173 5.58 11.36 17.75
CA VAL A 173 5.03 11.85 16.49
C VAL A 173 4.73 10.67 15.57
N PRO A 174 3.47 10.51 15.14
CA PRO A 174 3.11 9.46 14.17
C PRO A 174 3.78 9.75 12.82
N LEU A 175 3.91 8.71 11.99
CA LEU A 175 4.49 8.85 10.66
C LEU A 175 3.77 9.95 9.86
N PRO A 176 4.46 11.02 9.42
CA PRO A 176 3.84 12.03 8.60
C PRO A 176 3.36 11.45 7.27
N GLU A 177 2.19 11.89 6.83
CA GLU A 177 1.61 11.41 5.60
C GLU A 177 2.29 12.07 4.39
N ILE A 178 3.25 11.38 3.76
CA ILE A 178 3.95 11.85 2.56
C ILE A 178 3.67 10.99 1.32
N LEU A 179 4.08 11.49 0.15
CA LEU A 179 3.99 10.78 -1.11
C LEU A 179 5.21 9.86 -1.31
N TYR A 180 4.96 8.56 -1.52
CA TYR A 180 6.00 7.55 -1.77
C TYR A 180 6.11 7.18 -3.25
N ARG A 181 5.16 7.63 -4.06
CA ARG A 181 5.25 7.55 -5.52
C ARG A 181 6.48 8.33 -6.00
N GLN A 182 7.19 7.73 -6.93
CA GLN A 182 8.19 8.40 -7.77
C GLN A 182 7.71 8.32 -9.21
N ASN A 183 7.75 9.43 -9.93
CA ASN A 183 7.70 9.40 -11.39
C ASN A 183 8.97 8.74 -11.94
N ARG A 184 8.91 8.25 -13.18
CA ARG A 184 10.10 7.61 -13.81
C ARG A 184 11.30 8.54 -13.86
N LYS A 185 11.08 9.84 -14.10
CA LYS A 185 12.13 10.87 -14.10
C LYS A 185 12.76 11.01 -12.71
N GLU A 186 11.93 11.25 -11.69
CA GLU A 186 12.37 11.32 -10.28
C GLU A 186 13.17 10.09 -9.86
N TYR A 187 12.72 8.88 -10.25
CA TYR A 187 13.45 7.66 -9.93
C TYR A 187 14.85 7.62 -10.55
N LEU A 188 15.01 8.09 -11.79
CA LEU A 188 16.30 8.10 -12.48
C LEU A 188 17.23 9.14 -11.87
N GLU A 189 16.74 10.35 -11.60
CA GLU A 189 17.49 11.43 -10.95
C GLU A 189 17.97 11.03 -9.56
N GLU A 190 17.08 10.45 -8.75
CA GLU A 190 17.40 9.99 -7.40
C GLU A 190 18.36 8.79 -7.45
N SER A 191 18.18 7.85 -8.38
CA SER A 191 19.13 6.75 -8.55
C SER A 191 20.52 7.25 -8.93
N ALA A 192 20.63 8.30 -9.75
CA ALA A 192 21.89 8.92 -10.11
C ALA A 192 22.55 9.64 -8.92
N LYS A 193 21.78 10.43 -8.15
CA LYS A 193 22.25 11.10 -6.92
C LYS A 193 22.93 10.10 -5.98
N TRP A 194 22.23 9.02 -5.65
CA TRP A 194 22.74 8.01 -4.71
C TRP A 194 23.78 7.05 -5.30
N GLN A 195 24.01 7.07 -6.62
CA GLN A 195 25.13 6.38 -7.25
C GLN A 195 26.40 7.24 -7.26
N ASN A 196 26.26 8.57 -7.26
CA ASN A 196 27.37 9.53 -7.25
C ASN A 196 27.86 9.84 -5.83
N ASP A 197 27.06 9.60 -4.79
CA ASP A 197 27.51 9.60 -3.38
C ASP A 197 28.33 8.32 -3.00
N ARG A 198 28.96 7.68 -3.99
CA ARG A 198 29.88 6.53 -3.85
C ARG A 198 31.33 6.99 -3.95
#